data_AF-A0A0R0CSP5-F1
#
_entry.id   AF-A0A0R0CSP5-F1
#
_cell.length_a   1.000
_cell.length_b   1.000
_cell.length_c   1.000
_cell.angle_alpha   90.00
_cell.angle_beta   90.00
_cell.angle_gamma   90.00
#
_symmetry.space_group_name_H-M   'P 1'
#
loop_
_entity.id
_entity.type
_entity.pdbx_description
1 polymer ?
#
loop_
_entity_poly.entity_id
_entity_poly.type
_entity_poly.pdbx_seq_one_letter_code
_entity_poly.pdbx_strand_id
1 'polypeptide(L)'
;MDIAHCTLDGVDYTAVRFQQLPPADLEAKRRNLTCVRCGQQAFFRKKAASGRAACFGARPHAPGCGMAAEDHLRVESGIGPDEAITHNTDVLVVDLNFGAVQGAPHLQDDGQADPGRRGGRHLHGDGQRTARTHRRLSTLLKHLRSSPAFGASDQAIEIGGIEGRTLRDFFVEFPALQPRHFDRLAGCWGLVTDAGERDGTVWLNSGGRGDISIGIPDHIWPEFKRRFRVDDLEDLAGAYVLAVGTPSRSQYGKRYLIVDDIEFVTASLA
;
A
#
# COMPACT_ATOMS: atom_id res chain seq x y z
N MET A 1 -17.71 -9.33 10.05
CA MET A 1 -17.36 -9.61 11.46
C MET A 1 -18.17 -8.67 12.33
N ASP A 2 -18.89 -9.17 13.33
CA ASP A 2 -19.84 -8.36 14.12
C ASP A 2 -19.28 -7.91 15.47
N ILE A 3 -18.21 -8.57 15.93
CA ILE A 3 -17.54 -8.33 17.21
C ILE A 3 -16.03 -8.19 16.98
N ALA A 4 -15.41 -7.19 17.63
CA ALA A 4 -13.95 -7.02 17.66
C ALA A 4 -13.45 -6.97 19.11
N HIS A 5 -12.25 -7.49 19.34
CA HIS A 5 -11.56 -7.43 20.63
C HIS A 5 -10.70 -6.16 20.70
N CYS A 6 -10.85 -5.35 21.74
CA CYS A 6 -9.99 -4.20 21.97
C CYS A 6 -8.82 -4.56 22.88
N THR A 7 -7.59 -4.39 22.40
CA THR A 7 -6.37 -4.74 23.14
C THR A 7 -5.99 -3.72 24.21
N LEU A 8 -6.62 -2.53 24.24
CA LEU A 8 -6.36 -1.51 25.27
C LEU A 8 -7.05 -1.82 26.59
N ASP A 9 -8.28 -2.35 26.55
CA ASP A 9 -9.09 -2.62 27.74
C ASP A 9 -9.47 -4.09 27.89
N GLY A 10 -9.15 -4.93 26.90
CA GLY A 10 -9.47 -6.36 26.89
C GLY A 10 -10.95 -6.66 26.64
N VAL A 11 -11.73 -5.69 26.14
CA VAL A 11 -13.19 -5.84 25.97
C VAL A 11 -13.56 -6.17 24.53
N ASP A 12 -14.51 -7.10 24.40
CA ASP A 12 -15.17 -7.41 23.13
C ASP A 12 -16.34 -6.45 22.88
N TYR A 13 -16.33 -5.81 21.73
CA TYR A 13 -17.32 -4.82 21.34
C TYR A 13 -18.14 -5.27 20.14
N THR A 14 -19.45 -5.04 20.19
CA THR A 14 -20.30 -5.01 18.98
C THR A 14 -20.19 -3.64 18.31
N ALA A 15 -20.41 -3.57 17.00
CA ALA A 15 -20.29 -2.30 16.26
C ALA A 15 -21.22 -1.21 16.82
N VAL A 16 -22.43 -1.59 17.25
CA VAL A 16 -23.41 -0.68 17.88
C VAL A 16 -22.88 -0.11 19.19
N ARG A 17 -22.35 -0.95 20.09
CA ARG A 17 -21.80 -0.51 21.37
C ARG A 17 -20.54 0.34 21.17
N PHE A 18 -19.70 -0.04 20.21
CA PHE A 18 -18.46 0.67 19.91
C PHE A 18 -18.71 2.08 19.38
N GLN A 19 -19.70 2.25 18.51
CA GLN A 19 -20.06 3.56 17.97
C GLN A 19 -20.57 4.54 19.03
N GLN A 20 -21.12 4.03 20.14
CA GLN A 20 -21.66 4.84 21.25
C GLN A 20 -20.59 5.27 22.26
N LEU A 21 -19.34 4.86 22.08
CA LEU A 21 -18.25 5.28 22.96
C LEU A 21 -18.03 6.81 22.87
N PRO A 22 -17.57 7.44 23.95
CA PRO A 22 -17.12 8.83 23.90
C PRO A 22 -16.10 9.05 22.77
N PRO A 23 -16.11 10.20 22.07
CA PRO A 23 -15.23 10.42 20.91
C PRO A 23 -13.75 10.11 21.16
N ALA A 24 -13.22 10.53 22.31
CA ALA A 24 -11.84 10.28 22.70
C ALA A 24 -11.54 8.77 22.87
N ASP A 25 -12.45 8.02 23.50
CA ASP A 25 -12.31 6.58 23.66
C ASP A 25 -12.43 5.86 22.33
N LEU A 26 -13.36 6.28 21.48
CA LEU A 26 -13.56 5.71 20.15
C LEU A 26 -12.29 5.86 19.29
N GLU A 27 -11.69 7.04 19.26
CA GLU A 27 -10.44 7.31 18.53
C GLU A 27 -9.25 6.51 19.06
N ALA A 28 -9.12 6.40 20.38
CA ALA A 28 -8.05 5.61 20.98
C ALA A 28 -8.24 4.11 20.72
N LYS A 29 -9.45 3.59 20.91
CA LYS A 29 -9.74 2.15 20.84
C LYS A 29 -9.81 1.63 19.41
N ARG A 30 -10.26 2.43 18.42
CA ARG A 30 -10.42 1.95 17.03
C ARG A 30 -9.10 1.52 16.38
N ARG A 31 -7.99 2.04 16.90
CA ARG A 31 -6.61 1.72 16.51
C ARG A 31 -6.06 0.43 17.11
N ASN A 32 -6.79 -0.16 18.04
CA ASN A 32 -6.35 -1.27 18.89
C ASN A 32 -7.37 -2.41 18.84
N LEU A 33 -7.92 -2.67 17.66
CA LEU A 33 -8.91 -3.72 17.44
C LEU A 33 -8.28 -4.94 16.81
N THR A 34 -8.73 -6.12 17.24
CA THR A 34 -8.33 -7.40 16.68
C THR A 34 -9.53 -8.31 16.49
N CYS A 35 -9.38 -9.28 15.60
CA CYS A 35 -10.34 -10.35 15.38
C CYS A 35 -10.43 -11.26 16.60
N VAL A 36 -11.63 -11.44 17.19
CA VAL A 36 -11.82 -12.28 18.40
C VAL A 36 -11.46 -13.76 18.20
N ARG A 37 -11.31 -14.23 16.96
CA ARG A 37 -10.99 -15.64 16.65
C ARG A 37 -9.53 -15.87 16.26
N CYS A 38 -8.97 -15.02 15.41
CA CYS A 38 -7.61 -15.22 14.90
C CYS A 38 -6.60 -14.16 15.36
N GLY A 39 -7.01 -13.18 16.17
CA GLY A 39 -6.12 -12.15 16.72
C GLY A 39 -5.57 -11.15 15.70
N GLN A 40 -5.92 -11.29 14.42
CA GLN A 40 -5.44 -10.39 13.36
C GLN A 40 -6.01 -8.99 13.50
N GLN A 41 -5.26 -7.99 13.03
CA GLN A 41 -5.62 -6.59 13.14
C GLN A 41 -7.00 -6.32 12.50
N ALA A 42 -7.85 -5.63 13.24
CA ALA A 42 -9.18 -5.23 12.83
C ALA A 42 -9.27 -3.71 12.73
N PHE A 43 -10.26 -3.26 11.97
CA PHE A 43 -10.62 -1.86 11.80
C PHE A 43 -12.12 -1.69 12.04
N PHE A 44 -12.49 -0.48 12.43
CA PHE A 44 -13.88 -0.07 12.60
C PHE A 44 -14.22 0.98 11.54
N ARG A 45 -15.34 0.76 10.85
CA ARG A 45 -15.98 1.77 9.99
C ARG A 45 -17.23 2.29 10.65
N LYS A 46 -17.33 3.60 10.81
CA LYS A 46 -18.59 4.23 11.24
C LYS A 46 -19.65 4.06 10.16
N LYS A 47 -20.91 4.27 10.58
CA LYS A 47 -22.03 4.31 9.65
C LYS A 47 -21.78 5.38 8.59
N ALA A 48 -21.76 4.98 7.32
CA ALA A 48 -21.56 5.92 6.22
C ALA A 48 -22.81 6.79 6.03
N ALA A 49 -22.63 8.01 5.52
CA ALA A 49 -23.73 8.90 5.12
C ALA A 49 -24.67 8.23 4.09
N SER A 50 -24.14 7.29 3.30
CA SER A 50 -24.87 6.45 2.34
C SER A 50 -25.76 5.36 2.96
N GLY A 51 -25.81 5.25 4.30
CA GLY A 51 -26.74 4.37 5.02
C GLY A 51 -26.18 2.99 5.39
N ARG A 52 -24.95 2.65 5.01
CA ARG A 52 -24.29 1.40 5.43
C ARG A 52 -24.06 1.42 6.94
N ALA A 53 -24.56 0.38 7.64
CA ALA A 53 -24.38 0.23 9.08
C ALA A 53 -22.89 0.19 9.47
N ALA A 54 -22.58 0.66 10.68
CA ALA A 54 -21.23 0.54 11.22
C ALA A 54 -20.84 -0.94 11.34
N CYS A 55 -19.59 -1.23 11.03
CA CYS A 55 -19.11 -2.60 11.00
C CYS A 55 -17.63 -2.70 11.41
N PHE A 56 -17.25 -3.91 11.77
CA PHE A 56 -15.85 -4.28 11.90
C PHE A 56 -15.41 -5.13 10.70
N GLY A 57 -14.16 -4.95 10.31
CA GLY A 57 -13.47 -5.84 9.39
C GLY A 57 -12.08 -6.18 9.93
N ALA A 58 -11.53 -7.31 9.52
CA ALA A 58 -10.12 -7.64 9.75
C ALA A 58 -9.54 -8.17 8.45
N ARG A 59 -8.37 -7.66 8.08
CA ARG A 59 -7.68 -8.04 6.84
C ARG A 59 -6.15 -7.96 7.08
N PRO A 60 -5.38 -9.04 6.81
CA PRO A 60 -5.86 -10.38 6.48
C PRO A 60 -6.39 -11.10 7.72
N HIS A 61 -7.30 -12.07 7.53
CA HIS A 61 -7.56 -13.08 8.56
C HIS A 61 -6.49 -14.19 8.51
N ALA A 62 -6.30 -14.93 9.60
CA ALA A 62 -5.50 -16.14 9.57
C ALA A 62 -6.17 -17.22 8.69
N PRO A 63 -5.40 -18.12 8.05
CA PRO A 63 -5.95 -19.22 7.27
C PRO A 63 -6.97 -20.03 8.07
N GLY A 64 -8.16 -20.26 7.49
CA GLY A 64 -9.23 -21.02 8.15
C GLY A 64 -10.04 -20.24 9.19
N CYS A 65 -9.87 -18.92 9.32
CA CYS A 65 -10.69 -18.14 10.24
C CYS A 65 -12.14 -18.05 9.74
N GLY A 66 -13.08 -18.61 10.51
CA GLY A 66 -14.52 -18.57 10.19
C GLY A 66 -15.20 -17.20 10.29
N MET A 67 -14.45 -16.11 10.53
CA MET A 67 -14.97 -14.74 10.49
C MET A 67 -14.46 -13.94 9.28
N ALA A 68 -13.64 -14.57 8.45
CA ALA A 68 -13.25 -14.01 7.15
C ALA A 68 -14.50 -13.88 6.28
N ALA A 69 -14.80 -12.66 5.83
CA ALA A 69 -15.73 -12.48 4.73
C ALA A 69 -15.10 -13.05 3.46
N GLU A 70 -15.90 -13.63 2.56
CA GLU A 70 -15.45 -13.91 1.20
C GLU A 70 -14.90 -12.62 0.62
N ASP A 71 -13.66 -12.67 0.17
CA ASP A 71 -12.99 -11.49 -0.33
C ASP A 71 -13.67 -11.08 -1.63
N HIS A 72 -14.61 -10.12 -1.59
CA HIS A 72 -15.20 -9.50 -2.78
C HIS A 72 -14.18 -8.60 -3.51
N LEU A 73 -12.90 -8.96 -3.49
CA LEU A 73 -12.07 -8.74 -4.65
C LEU A 73 -12.82 -9.42 -5.80
N ARG A 74 -13.50 -8.63 -6.62
CA ARG A 74 -13.59 -8.93 -8.04
C ARG A 74 -12.15 -9.16 -8.48
N VAL A 75 -11.72 -10.42 -8.41
CA VAL A 75 -10.80 -10.98 -9.36
C VAL A 75 -11.55 -10.82 -10.67
N GLU A 76 -11.46 -9.63 -11.27
CA GLU A 76 -11.47 -9.58 -12.72
C GLU A 76 -10.31 -10.49 -13.09
N SER A 77 -10.68 -11.71 -13.45
CA SER A 77 -9.83 -12.76 -13.97
C SER A 77 -9.20 -12.23 -15.26
N GLY A 78 -8.17 -11.42 -15.09
CA GLY A 78 -7.18 -11.05 -16.09
C GLY A 78 -5.77 -11.43 -15.63
N ILE A 79 -5.65 -12.23 -14.57
CA ILE A 79 -4.38 -12.88 -14.22
C ILE A 79 -4.41 -14.23 -14.92
N GLY A 80 -3.93 -14.24 -16.17
CA GLY A 80 -3.40 -15.48 -16.72
C GLY A 80 -2.30 -15.99 -15.79
N PRO A 81 -2.14 -17.30 -15.59
CA PRO A 81 -1.10 -17.88 -14.73
C PRO A 81 0.36 -17.61 -15.17
N ASP A 82 0.58 -16.70 -16.13
CA ASP A 82 1.85 -16.47 -16.83
C ASP A 82 2.57 -15.15 -16.48
N GLU A 83 2.07 -14.31 -15.58
CA GLU A 83 2.97 -13.33 -14.91
C GLU A 83 3.65 -14.00 -13.72
N ALA A 84 4.37 -15.07 -14.07
CA ALA A 84 5.29 -15.79 -13.23
C ALA A 84 6.19 -14.79 -12.49
N ILE A 85 6.60 -15.21 -11.29
CA ILE A 85 7.84 -14.79 -10.64
C ILE A 85 8.87 -14.60 -11.75
N THR A 86 9.06 -13.34 -12.14
CA THR A 86 9.95 -12.98 -13.24
C THR A 86 11.33 -13.39 -12.78
N HIS A 87 12.14 -13.93 -13.70
CA HIS A 87 13.41 -14.57 -13.38
C HIS A 87 14.18 -13.76 -12.33
N ASN A 88 14.80 -14.42 -11.35
CA ASN A 88 15.57 -13.81 -10.24
C ASN A 88 16.73 -12.89 -10.70
N THR A 89 16.90 -12.73 -12.02
CA THR A 89 17.85 -11.86 -12.68
C THR A 89 17.26 -10.53 -13.16
N ASP A 90 15.94 -10.32 -13.11
CA ASP A 90 15.30 -9.15 -13.70
C ASP A 90 15.18 -7.99 -12.70
N VAL A 91 15.54 -6.78 -13.14
CA VAL A 91 15.45 -5.57 -12.32
C VAL A 91 14.04 -5.01 -12.42
N LEU A 92 13.41 -4.79 -11.26
CA LEU A 92 12.11 -4.16 -11.18
C LEU A 92 12.28 -2.64 -11.10
N VAL A 93 11.87 -1.93 -12.14
CA VAL A 93 11.88 -0.47 -12.20
C VAL A 93 10.55 0.05 -11.68
N VAL A 94 10.59 0.85 -10.62
CA VAL A 94 9.41 1.45 -10.00
C VAL A 94 9.11 2.79 -10.68
N ASP A 95 7.99 2.85 -11.39
CA ASP A 95 7.57 4.05 -12.09
C ASP A 95 6.99 5.06 -11.09
N LEU A 96 7.78 6.08 -10.75
CA LEU A 96 7.37 7.22 -9.93
C LEU A 96 7.00 8.47 -10.74
N ASN A 97 7.13 8.40 -12.07
CA ASN A 97 6.87 9.51 -12.98
C ASN A 97 5.50 9.37 -13.65
N PHE A 98 4.70 10.43 -13.61
CA PHE A 98 4.25 11.05 -14.85
C PHE A 98 4.16 12.58 -14.67
N GLY A 99 5.27 13.30 -14.90
CA GLY A 99 5.20 14.77 -15.01
C GLY A 99 6.38 15.64 -14.59
N ALA A 100 7.63 15.17 -14.54
CA ALA A 100 8.79 16.06 -14.40
C ALA A 100 10.03 15.52 -15.14
N VAL A 101 9.88 15.32 -16.44
CA VAL A 101 11.03 15.45 -17.36
C VAL A 101 10.60 16.41 -18.44
N GLN A 102 10.94 17.69 -18.25
CA GLN A 102 11.21 18.53 -19.42
C GLN A 102 12.37 17.86 -20.16
N GLY A 103 12.09 17.31 -21.34
CA GLY A 103 13.11 16.88 -22.29
C GLY A 103 13.91 15.64 -21.89
N ALA A 104 13.34 14.46 -22.13
CA ALA A 104 14.13 13.36 -22.66
C ALA A 104 13.53 13.00 -24.03
N PRO A 105 14.34 12.78 -25.08
CA PRO A 105 13.83 12.60 -26.42
C PRO A 105 12.92 11.39 -26.44
N HIS A 106 11.78 11.55 -27.11
CA HIS A 106 11.22 10.46 -27.88
C HIS A 106 12.39 9.91 -28.71
N LEU A 107 12.93 8.75 -28.35
CA LEU A 107 13.76 7.98 -29.28
C LEU A 107 12.80 7.61 -30.41
N GLN A 108 12.75 8.50 -31.40
CA GLN A 108 12.29 8.19 -32.73
C GLN A 108 13.13 6.98 -33.14
N ASP A 109 12.43 5.85 -33.27
CA ASP A 109 12.92 4.73 -34.06
C ASP A 109 13.06 5.28 -35.48
N ASP A 110 14.25 5.80 -35.81
CA ASP A 110 14.67 6.06 -37.19
C ASP A 110 14.95 4.70 -37.88
N GLY A 111 13.93 3.85 -37.87
CA GLY A 111 13.79 2.69 -38.72
C GLY A 111 13.10 3.15 -40.00
N GLN A 112 13.88 3.75 -40.89
CA GLN A 112 13.45 4.00 -42.26
C GLN A 112 12.95 2.68 -42.86
N ALA A 113 11.62 2.54 -42.96
CA ALA A 113 10.98 1.36 -43.50
C ALA A 113 11.30 1.26 -45.00
N ASP A 114 12.32 0.47 -45.32
CA ASP A 114 12.58 0.00 -46.67
C ASP A 114 11.59 -1.15 -46.98
N PRO A 115 10.59 -0.97 -47.85
CA PRO A 115 9.54 -1.95 -48.05
C PRO A 115 10.04 -3.03 -49.01
N GLY A 116 10.87 -3.95 -48.52
CA GLY A 116 11.40 -4.96 -49.43
C GLY A 116 12.43 -5.94 -48.89
N ARG A 117 12.21 -6.64 -47.76
CA ARG A 117 12.92 -7.91 -47.57
C ARG A 117 12.23 -8.91 -46.64
N ARG A 118 11.83 -10.02 -47.24
CA ARG A 118 11.41 -11.28 -46.60
C ARG A 118 12.57 -11.92 -45.84
N GLY A 119 12.29 -12.42 -44.64
CA GLY A 119 12.95 -13.57 -44.01
C GLY A 119 14.43 -13.39 -43.61
N GLY A 120 14.67 -13.14 -42.32
CA GLY A 120 16.01 -13.18 -41.73
C GLY A 120 15.98 -13.76 -40.32
N ARG A 121 16.66 -14.90 -40.15
CA ARG A 121 16.87 -15.65 -38.89
C ARG A 121 17.30 -14.74 -37.73
N HIS A 122 16.75 -15.00 -36.54
CA HIS A 122 17.29 -14.48 -35.29
C HIS A 122 18.72 -15.00 -35.09
N LEU A 123 19.69 -14.11 -35.23
CA LEU A 123 21.06 -14.30 -34.75
C LEU A 123 21.04 -14.04 -33.24
N HIS A 124 21.30 -15.08 -32.45
CA HIS A 124 21.63 -14.97 -31.03
C HIS A 124 22.93 -14.16 -30.89
N GLY A 125 22.78 -12.89 -30.51
CA GLY A 125 23.87 -12.09 -29.97
C GLY A 125 23.96 -12.32 -28.47
N ASP A 126 25.06 -12.95 -28.04
CA ASP A 126 25.47 -13.06 -26.65
C ASP A 126 25.61 -11.67 -26.03
N GLY A 127 24.72 -11.41 -25.09
CA GLY A 127 24.67 -10.20 -24.28
C GLY A 127 23.49 -10.39 -23.36
N GLN A 128 23.75 -10.98 -22.18
CA GLN A 128 22.76 -11.23 -21.14
C GLN A 128 22.24 -9.86 -20.65
N ARG A 129 21.31 -9.27 -21.40
CA ARG A 129 20.64 -8.04 -21.03
C ARG A 129 19.70 -8.41 -19.90
N THR A 130 20.10 -8.05 -18.68
CA THR A 130 19.24 -8.04 -17.50
C THR A 130 17.93 -7.37 -17.88
N ALA A 131 16.82 -8.12 -17.92
CA ALA A 131 15.55 -7.54 -18.35
C ALA A 131 15.07 -6.55 -17.27
N ARG A 132 14.65 -5.36 -17.71
CA ARG A 132 14.10 -4.32 -16.83
C ARG A 132 12.59 -4.32 -16.99
N THR A 133 11.86 -4.56 -15.90
CA THR A 133 10.40 -4.59 -15.90
C THR A 133 9.85 -3.41 -15.11
N HIS A 134 9.04 -2.59 -15.77
CA HIS A 134 8.43 -1.40 -15.19
C HIS A 134 7.14 -1.74 -14.45
N ARG A 135 6.98 -1.25 -13.22
CA ARG A 135 5.82 -1.50 -12.36
C ARG A 135 5.39 -0.22 -11.65
N ARG A 136 4.08 0.05 -11.65
CA ARG A 136 3.44 1.11 -10.85
C ARG A 136 3.27 0.69 -9.39
N LEU A 137 3.20 1.67 -8.49
CA LEU A 137 2.93 1.43 -7.07
C LEU A 137 1.65 0.64 -6.82
N SER A 138 0.58 0.89 -7.58
CA SER A 138 -0.70 0.16 -7.42
C SER A 138 -0.55 -1.34 -7.67
N THR A 139 0.25 -1.73 -8.68
CA THR A 139 0.54 -3.13 -9.00
C THR A 139 1.44 -3.75 -7.94
N LEU A 140 2.43 -3.00 -7.46
CA LEU A 140 3.30 -3.43 -6.36
C LEU A 140 2.50 -3.68 -5.08
N LEU A 141 1.63 -2.75 -4.68
CA LEU A 141 0.78 -2.93 -3.50
C LEU A 141 -0.11 -4.17 -3.62
N LYS A 142 -0.65 -4.44 -4.81
CA LYS A 142 -1.42 -5.67 -5.05
C LYS A 142 -0.58 -6.92 -4.81
N HIS A 143 0.64 -6.97 -5.35
CA HIS A 143 1.53 -8.13 -5.25
C HIS A 143 2.09 -8.32 -3.83
N LEU A 144 2.48 -7.24 -3.16
CA LEU A 144 2.93 -7.23 -1.77
C LEU A 144 1.88 -7.83 -0.83
N ARG A 145 0.59 -7.55 -1.09
CA ARG A 145 -0.53 -8.10 -0.32
C ARG A 145 -0.84 -9.55 -0.64
N SER A 146 -0.79 -9.94 -1.92
CA SER A 146 -1.23 -11.27 -2.36
C SER A 146 -0.15 -12.35 -2.25
N SER A 147 1.13 -11.97 -2.19
CA SER A 147 2.25 -12.91 -2.19
C SER A 147 3.31 -12.52 -1.15
N PRO A 148 3.31 -13.19 0.02
CA PRO A 148 4.37 -13.01 1.01
C PRO A 148 5.77 -13.30 0.46
N ALA A 149 5.88 -14.26 -0.47
CA ALA A 149 7.15 -14.59 -1.14
C ALA A 149 7.68 -13.44 -2.01
N PHE A 150 6.78 -12.66 -2.64
CA PHE A 150 7.18 -11.49 -3.41
C PHE A 150 7.79 -10.42 -2.51
N GLY A 151 7.13 -10.09 -1.39
CA GLY A 151 7.65 -9.12 -0.41
C GLY A 151 8.97 -9.53 0.25
N ALA A 152 9.25 -10.84 0.34
CA ALA A 152 10.48 -11.37 0.92
C ALA A 152 11.62 -11.56 -0.11
N SER A 153 11.40 -11.21 -1.37
CA SER A 153 12.33 -11.41 -2.48
C SER A 153 13.58 -10.53 -2.40
N ASP A 154 14.73 -11.08 -2.78
CA ASP A 154 15.99 -10.36 -2.99
C ASP A 154 16.07 -9.71 -4.40
N GLN A 155 14.96 -9.72 -5.16
CA GLN A 155 14.88 -9.09 -6.48
C GLN A 155 15.36 -7.63 -6.42
N ALA A 156 16.27 -7.29 -7.32
CA ALA A 156 16.79 -5.94 -7.43
C ALA A 156 15.70 -4.97 -7.90
N ILE A 157 15.65 -3.80 -7.27
CA ILE A 157 14.75 -2.72 -7.64
C ILE A 157 15.53 -1.47 -8.03
N GLU A 158 14.92 -0.68 -8.89
CA GLU A 158 15.35 0.67 -9.24
C GLU A 158 14.19 1.62 -8.99
N ILE A 159 14.42 2.69 -8.22
CA ILE A 159 13.38 3.66 -7.89
C ILE A 159 13.94 5.08 -7.92
N GLY A 160 13.37 5.94 -8.77
CA GLY A 160 13.86 7.33 -8.91
C GLY A 160 15.35 7.43 -9.25
N GLY A 161 15.89 6.48 -10.01
CA GLY A 161 17.32 6.40 -10.35
C GLY A 161 18.23 5.83 -9.24
N ILE A 162 17.66 5.40 -8.10
CA ILE A 162 18.40 4.71 -7.04
C ILE A 162 18.41 3.20 -7.36
N GLU A 163 19.58 2.68 -7.70
CA GLU A 163 19.82 1.24 -7.94
C GLU A 163 20.37 0.55 -6.67
N GLY A 164 20.49 -0.79 -6.72
CA GLY A 164 21.18 -1.58 -5.69
C GLY A 164 20.40 -1.81 -4.40
N ARG A 165 19.07 -1.66 -4.45
CA ARG A 165 18.16 -2.06 -3.37
C ARG A 165 17.45 -3.36 -3.75
N THR A 166 17.10 -4.15 -2.75
CA THR A 166 16.25 -5.33 -2.93
C THR A 166 14.81 -4.99 -2.56
N LEU A 167 13.87 -5.74 -3.10
CA LEU A 167 12.45 -5.56 -2.83
C LEU A 167 12.14 -5.65 -1.32
N ARG A 168 12.66 -6.68 -0.65
CA ARG A 168 12.47 -6.90 0.80
C ARG A 168 13.03 -5.81 1.71
N ASP A 169 14.13 -5.15 1.32
CA ASP A 169 14.76 -4.12 2.14
C ASP A 169 14.17 -2.74 1.87
N PHE A 170 13.56 -2.54 0.70
CA PHE A 170 12.94 -1.27 0.33
C PHE A 170 11.45 -1.20 0.68
N PHE A 171 10.67 -2.24 0.36
CA PHE A 171 9.22 -2.27 0.60
C PHE A 171 8.91 -3.00 1.90
N VAL A 172 8.67 -2.23 2.96
CA VAL A 172 8.51 -2.73 4.32
C VAL A 172 7.07 -2.57 4.79
N GLU A 173 6.49 -3.65 5.32
CA GLU A 173 5.16 -3.62 5.91
C GLU A 173 5.17 -2.84 7.25
N PHE A 174 4.08 -2.14 7.59
CA PHE A 174 3.99 -1.29 8.78
C PHE A 174 4.45 -1.97 10.08
N PRO A 175 4.01 -3.21 10.41
CA PRO A 175 4.45 -3.90 11.63
C PRO A 175 5.93 -4.32 11.58
N ALA A 176 6.51 -4.45 10.38
CA ALA A 176 7.89 -4.88 10.16
C ALA A 176 8.89 -3.70 10.14
N LEU A 177 8.44 -2.46 10.35
CA LEU A 177 9.31 -1.29 10.40
C LEU A 177 10.26 -1.34 11.60
N GLN A 178 11.56 -1.39 11.30
CA GLN A 178 12.67 -1.41 12.26
C GLN A 178 13.44 -0.09 12.21
N PRO A 179 14.23 0.24 13.26
CA PRO A 179 15.09 1.45 13.28
C PRO A 179 15.96 1.61 12.03
N ARG A 180 16.42 0.51 11.43
CA ARG A 180 17.21 0.51 10.19
C ARG A 180 16.45 1.01 8.96
N HIS A 181 15.14 1.22 9.00
CA HIS A 181 14.39 1.74 7.84
C HIS A 181 14.15 3.25 7.94
N PHE A 182 14.45 3.88 9.07
CA PHE A 182 14.26 5.31 9.29
C PHE A 182 15.39 6.13 8.67
N ASP A 183 15.09 7.40 8.40
CA ASP A 183 16.04 8.41 7.90
C ASP A 183 16.69 8.06 6.56
N ARG A 184 16.02 7.19 5.79
CA ARG A 184 16.36 6.81 4.40
C ARG A 184 15.10 6.62 3.59
N LEU A 185 15.21 6.71 2.26
CA LEU A 185 14.09 6.39 1.37
C LEU A 185 13.65 4.93 1.52
N ALA A 186 12.34 4.72 1.72
CA ALA A 186 11.71 3.42 1.82
C ALA A 186 10.26 3.46 1.29
N GLY A 187 9.76 2.32 0.84
CA GLY A 187 8.34 2.09 0.57
C GLY A 187 7.66 1.47 1.79
N CYS A 188 6.85 2.23 2.52
CA CYS A 188 6.10 1.73 3.68
C CYS A 188 4.68 1.36 3.27
N TRP A 189 4.22 0.15 3.62
CA TRP A 189 2.87 -0.28 3.25
C TRP A 189 2.14 -1.06 4.33
N GLY A 190 0.81 -1.13 4.26
CA GLY A 190 0.00 -1.95 5.16
C GLY A 190 -1.43 -1.45 5.30
N LEU A 191 -2.13 -2.01 6.30
CA LEU A 191 -3.52 -1.69 6.60
C LEU A 191 -3.63 -0.32 7.31
N VAL A 192 -4.65 0.45 6.93
CA VAL A 192 -5.07 1.66 7.62
C VAL A 192 -6.20 1.32 8.59
N THR A 193 -6.06 1.63 9.87
CA THR A 193 -7.09 1.43 10.90
C THR A 193 -8.10 2.57 10.93
N ASP A 194 -7.63 3.80 10.71
CA ASP A 194 -8.42 5.02 10.69
C ASP A 194 -7.65 6.14 9.99
N ALA A 195 -8.38 7.18 9.59
CA ALA A 195 -7.80 8.42 9.11
C ALA A 195 -8.34 9.61 9.92
N GLY A 196 -7.51 10.64 10.08
CA GLY A 196 -7.90 11.88 10.76
C GLY A 196 -7.10 13.06 10.24
N GLU A 197 -7.67 14.26 10.30
CA GLU A 197 -7.01 15.48 9.86
C GLU A 197 -6.42 16.23 11.05
N ARG A 198 -5.19 16.72 10.91
CA ARG A 198 -4.55 17.61 11.87
C ARG A 198 -3.59 18.55 11.17
N ASP A 199 -3.69 19.84 11.46
CA ASP A 199 -2.78 20.88 10.96
C ASP A 199 -2.67 20.88 9.41
N GLY A 200 -3.80 20.70 8.72
CA GLY A 200 -3.85 20.62 7.25
C GLY A 200 -3.27 19.33 6.65
N THR A 201 -2.93 18.34 7.46
CA THR A 201 -2.45 17.02 6.99
C THR A 201 -3.46 15.94 7.35
N VAL A 202 -3.84 15.13 6.36
CA VAL A 202 -4.62 13.92 6.59
C VAL A 202 -3.67 12.79 6.97
N TRP A 203 -3.86 12.23 8.15
CA TRP A 203 -3.06 11.15 8.70
C TRP A 203 -3.76 9.81 8.56
N LEU A 204 -3.17 8.91 7.77
CA LEU A 204 -3.56 7.52 7.63
C LEU A 204 -2.86 6.70 8.70
N ASN A 205 -3.59 6.24 9.70
CA ASN A 205 -3.02 5.55 10.86
C ASN A 205 -3.05 4.04 10.63
N SER A 206 -1.96 3.36 10.97
CA SER A 206 -1.85 1.89 10.85
C SER A 206 -2.10 1.15 12.17
N GLY A 207 -2.46 1.86 13.23
CA GLY A 207 -2.60 1.29 14.56
C GLY A 207 -2.40 2.33 15.67
N GLY A 208 -1.86 1.87 16.79
CA GLY A 208 -1.67 2.64 18.00
C GLY A 208 -0.53 3.67 17.94
N ARG A 209 -0.08 4.10 19.12
CA ARG A 209 0.94 5.16 19.26
C ARG A 209 2.30 4.73 18.71
N GLY A 210 2.62 3.44 18.78
CA GLY A 210 3.90 2.88 18.31
C GLY A 210 3.96 2.65 16.81
N ASP A 211 2.81 2.61 16.13
CA ASP A 211 2.71 2.29 14.71
C ASP A 211 2.95 3.53 13.83
N ILE A 212 3.20 3.34 12.54
CA ILE A 212 3.45 4.44 11.61
C ILE A 212 2.15 5.13 11.19
N SER A 213 2.21 6.44 10.98
CA SER A 213 1.14 7.18 10.30
C SER A 213 1.67 7.79 8.99
N ILE A 214 0.90 7.68 7.91
CA ILE A 214 1.21 8.30 6.62
C ILE A 214 0.49 9.64 6.56
N GLY A 215 1.24 10.73 6.45
CA GLY A 215 0.69 12.07 6.30
C GLY A 215 0.53 12.43 4.83
N ILE A 216 -0.68 12.83 4.45
CA ILE A 216 -1.03 13.38 3.14
C ILE A 216 -1.28 14.89 3.34
N PRO A 217 -0.34 15.76 2.92
CA PRO A 217 -0.51 17.21 3.02
C PRO A 217 -1.75 17.73 2.27
N ASP A 218 -2.24 18.89 2.69
CA ASP A 218 -3.38 19.61 2.11
C ASP A 218 -3.33 19.79 0.60
N HIS A 219 -2.15 20.07 0.04
CA HIS A 219 -1.96 20.26 -1.39
C HIS A 219 -2.03 18.95 -2.19
N ILE A 220 -1.77 17.79 -1.56
CA ILE A 220 -1.87 16.46 -2.18
C ILE A 220 -3.27 15.86 -1.99
N TRP A 221 -3.93 16.19 -0.88
CA TRP A 221 -5.19 15.57 -0.48
C TRP A 221 -6.34 15.64 -1.51
N PRO A 222 -6.59 16.78 -2.21
CA PRO A 222 -7.63 16.85 -3.25
C PRO A 222 -7.39 15.86 -4.39
N GLU A 223 -6.14 15.70 -4.81
CA GLU A 223 -5.74 14.75 -5.85
C GLU A 223 -5.92 13.31 -5.36
N PHE A 224 -5.48 13.05 -4.13
CA PHE A 224 -5.63 11.75 -3.48
C PHE A 224 -7.10 11.31 -3.45
N LYS A 225 -8.00 12.19 -2.99
CA LYS A 225 -9.44 11.90 -2.96
C LYS A 225 -9.98 11.55 -4.34
N ARG A 226 -9.62 12.34 -5.36
CA ARG A 226 -10.09 12.10 -6.73
C ARG A 226 -9.56 10.79 -7.31
N ARG A 227 -8.27 10.51 -7.13
CA ARG A 227 -7.59 9.31 -7.67
C ARG A 227 -8.12 8.03 -7.04
N PHE A 228 -8.33 8.03 -5.73
CA PHE A 228 -8.76 6.84 -4.99
C PHE A 228 -10.27 6.80 -4.69
N ARG A 229 -11.03 7.81 -5.14
CA ARG A 229 -12.48 7.93 -4.95
C ARG A 229 -12.87 7.88 -3.47
N VAL A 230 -12.22 8.73 -2.69
CA VAL A 230 -12.46 8.88 -1.24
C VAL A 230 -13.40 10.06 -1.03
N ASP A 231 -14.60 9.77 -0.55
CA ASP A 231 -15.60 10.79 -0.24
C ASP A 231 -15.52 11.20 1.24
N ASP A 232 -15.28 10.23 2.12
CA ASP A 232 -15.15 10.42 3.58
C ASP A 232 -13.84 9.79 4.10
N LEU A 233 -13.25 10.34 5.17
CA LEU A 233 -12.09 9.75 5.83
C LEU A 233 -12.38 8.34 6.37
N GLU A 234 -13.63 8.03 6.70
CA GLU A 234 -14.05 6.69 7.13
C GLU A 234 -13.91 5.64 6.01
N ASP A 235 -13.89 6.04 4.73
CA ASP A 235 -13.66 5.12 3.60
C ASP A 235 -12.24 4.54 3.61
N LEU A 236 -11.31 5.23 4.28
CA LEU A 236 -9.91 4.82 4.39
C LEU A 236 -9.69 3.76 5.48
N ALA A 237 -10.62 3.62 6.43
CA ALA A 237 -10.51 2.56 7.42
C ALA A 237 -10.62 1.19 6.73
N GLY A 238 -9.64 0.32 6.95
CA GLY A 238 -9.51 -0.97 6.29
C GLY A 238 -8.90 -0.94 4.89
N ALA A 239 -8.54 0.24 4.38
CA ALA A 239 -7.78 0.36 3.13
C ALA A 239 -6.34 -0.14 3.32
N TYR A 240 -5.73 -0.60 2.24
CA TYR A 240 -4.28 -0.79 2.19
C TYR A 240 -3.64 0.40 1.50
N VAL A 241 -2.51 0.85 2.03
CA VAL A 241 -1.73 1.97 1.46
C VAL A 241 -0.30 1.52 1.26
N LEU A 242 0.34 2.02 0.21
CA LEU A 242 1.78 2.02 0.02
C LEU A 242 2.23 3.45 -0.24
N ALA A 243 3.20 3.92 0.53
CA ALA A 243 3.78 5.25 0.42
C ALA A 243 5.31 5.16 0.34
N VAL A 244 5.91 5.89 -0.60
CA VAL A 244 7.35 6.02 -0.77
C VAL A 244 7.78 7.36 -0.18
N GLY A 245 8.83 7.35 0.64
CA GLY A 245 9.32 8.55 1.29
C GLY A 245 10.35 8.22 2.36
N THR A 246 10.63 9.18 3.24
CA THR A 246 11.60 9.00 4.34
C THR A 246 10.85 8.85 5.67
N PRO A 247 10.62 7.62 6.16
CA PRO A 247 10.00 7.43 7.46
C PRO A 247 10.89 8.02 8.57
N SER A 248 10.25 8.79 9.43
CA SER A 248 10.87 9.61 10.47
C SER A 248 10.22 9.36 11.83
N ARG A 249 10.80 9.93 12.89
CA ARG A 249 10.28 9.86 14.25
C ARG A 249 10.04 11.25 14.81
N SER A 250 8.88 11.47 15.40
CA SER A 250 8.60 12.72 16.10
C SER A 250 9.37 12.78 17.42
N GLN A 251 9.47 13.97 18.01
CA GLN A 251 10.03 14.16 19.35
C GLN A 251 9.36 13.29 20.45
N TYR A 252 8.12 12.86 20.22
CA TYR A 252 7.35 12.03 21.14
C TYR A 252 7.38 10.53 20.78
N GLY A 253 8.25 10.13 19.85
CA GLY A 253 8.47 8.74 19.44
C GLY A 253 7.44 8.18 18.45
N LYS A 254 6.49 8.99 17.96
CA LYS A 254 5.53 8.56 16.93
C LYS A 254 6.27 8.42 15.60
N ARG A 255 6.11 7.26 14.97
CA ARG A 255 6.65 6.97 13.64
C ARG A 255 5.73 7.59 12.58
N TYR A 256 6.29 8.23 11.58
CA TYR A 256 5.51 8.83 10.50
C TYR A 256 6.26 8.88 9.19
N LEU A 257 5.54 9.02 8.07
CA LEU A 257 6.08 9.34 6.75
C LEU A 257 5.17 10.39 6.13
N ILE A 258 5.72 11.52 5.69
CA ILE A 258 4.98 12.52 4.93
C ILE A 258 5.17 12.22 3.45
N VAL A 259 4.08 12.20 2.71
CA VAL A 259 4.10 12.04 1.26
C VAL A 259 4.40 13.40 0.63
N ASP A 260 5.44 13.44 -0.21
CA ASP A 260 5.88 14.67 -0.89
C ASP A 260 5.20 14.87 -2.26
N ASP A 261 4.70 13.79 -2.88
CA ASP A 261 4.03 13.82 -4.18
C ASP A 261 2.92 12.74 -4.27
N ILE A 262 1.84 13.01 -5.01
CA ILE A 262 0.77 12.03 -5.25
C ILE A 262 1.28 10.74 -5.89
N GLU A 263 2.32 10.80 -6.73
CA GLU A 263 2.89 9.62 -7.37
C GLU A 263 3.67 8.73 -6.38
N PHE A 264 3.96 9.23 -5.18
CA PHE A 264 4.63 8.46 -4.14
C PHE A 264 3.65 7.74 -3.23
N VAL A 265 2.34 7.78 -3.51
CA VAL A 265 1.34 7.08 -2.71
C VAL A 265 0.30 6.36 -3.55
N THR A 266 -0.10 5.18 -3.09
CA THR A 266 -1.24 4.46 -3.64
C THR A 266 -2.10 3.86 -2.54
N ALA A 267 -3.41 3.80 -2.77
CA ALA A 267 -4.35 3.19 -1.85
C ALA A 267 -5.27 2.19 -2.58
N SER A 268 -5.57 1.09 -1.91
CA SER A 268 -6.60 0.13 -2.29
C SER A 268 -7.66 0.12 -1.20
N LEU A 269 -8.80 0.76 -1.48
CA LEU A 269 -9.95 0.76 -0.58
C LEU A 269 -10.54 -0.67 -0.48
N ALA A 270 -11.22 -0.94 0.64
CA ALA A 270 -11.77 -2.27 0.97
C ALA A 270 -13.30 -2.34 0.99
#